data_AF-A0A3P7PFS2-F1
#
_entry.id   AF-A0A3P7PFS2-F1
#
_cell.length_a   1.000
_cell.length_b   1.000
_cell.length_c   1.000
_cell.angle_alpha   90.00
_cell.angle_beta   90.00
_cell.angle_gamma   90.00
#
_symmetry.space_group_name_H-M   'P 1'
#
loop_
_entity.id
_entity.type
_entity.pdbx_description
1 polymer ?
#
loop_
_entity_poly.entity_id
_entity_poly.type
_entity_poly.pdbx_seq_one_letter_code
_entity_poly.pdbx_strand_id
1 'polypeptide(L)'
;MLRNGFSGAQRVFLNLFFAHVLFTCDFPGLSETLPIDYFFVSIFISKISELWDKLCFIYMYIAPFQAGWGSIFHAVAQLGSIPHFMFILGNCIFSTIISAPLEPFVASVFFITSYARPIRFWEATQKIHRIESTTTPLMSQLRGVSFEQVTANLNAIFYEHLARSLQQRLAGDIALGRWSGGTLQHGDVFILASDELHFLVHIIEVGNGLITFQMRGLEFAGTYCHEQESNGLNEAHQLDRGFCCCTVNYPSETLSVNAALRLRWLAWQFVHTPYTIEGYQLIDHSAATSLQLTDLRKLVLALFIQASLFAVVHCVPLIEYLL
;
A
#
# COMPACT_ATOMS: atom_id res chain seq x y z
N MET A 1 -26.15 -5.51 -2.04
CA MET A 1 -26.06 -6.74 -2.86
C MET A 1 -26.31 -6.50 -4.35
N LEU A 2 -27.35 -5.78 -4.78
CA LEU A 2 -27.49 -5.31 -6.17
C LEU A 2 -26.26 -4.50 -6.66
N ARG A 3 -25.63 -3.74 -5.76
CA ARG A 3 -24.39 -3.00 -6.03
C ARG A 3 -23.19 -3.88 -6.44
N ASN A 4 -23.08 -5.09 -5.86
CA ASN A 4 -22.01 -6.05 -6.20
C ASN A 4 -22.34 -6.86 -7.46
N GLY A 5 -23.61 -6.86 -7.88
CA GLY A 5 -24.06 -7.51 -9.11
C GLY A 5 -23.37 -6.97 -10.37
N PHE A 6 -23.03 -5.68 -10.35
CA PHE A 6 -22.45 -4.98 -11.50
C PHE A 6 -20.92 -4.93 -11.47
N SER A 7 -20.28 -5.20 -10.34
CA SER A 7 -18.81 -5.08 -10.17
C SER A 7 -18.06 -6.42 -10.30
N GLY A 8 -18.76 -7.56 -10.34
CA GLY A 8 -18.12 -8.88 -10.28
C GLY A 8 -18.93 -9.99 -10.94
N ALA A 9 -19.10 -9.92 -12.26
CA ALA A 9 -19.92 -10.86 -13.04
C ALA A 9 -19.58 -12.34 -12.77
N GLN A 10 -18.31 -12.67 -12.57
CA GLN A 10 -17.86 -14.04 -12.28
C GLN A 10 -18.40 -14.57 -10.94
N ARG A 11 -18.37 -13.75 -9.88
CA ARG A 11 -18.89 -14.14 -8.55
C ARG A 11 -20.41 -14.22 -8.57
N VAL A 12 -21.07 -13.33 -9.29
CA VAL A 12 -22.53 -13.37 -9.49
C VAL A 12 -22.94 -14.65 -10.19
N PHE A 13 -22.22 -15.04 -11.25
CA PHE A 13 -22.46 -16.29 -11.96
C PHE A 13 -22.30 -17.50 -11.04
N LEU A 14 -21.22 -17.58 -10.26
CA LEU A 14 -21.00 -18.68 -9.31
C LEU A 14 -22.13 -18.74 -8.26
N ASN A 15 -22.51 -17.60 -7.69
CA ASN A 15 -23.59 -17.54 -6.70
C ASN A 15 -24.94 -17.97 -7.28
N LEU A 16 -25.26 -17.54 -8.51
CA LEU A 16 -26.48 -17.95 -9.21
C LEU A 16 -26.47 -19.45 -9.55
N PHE A 17 -25.33 -19.97 -10.02
CA PHE A 17 -25.16 -21.38 -10.33
C PHE A 17 -25.38 -22.25 -9.09
N PHE A 18 -24.69 -21.93 -7.98
CA PHE A 18 -24.86 -22.68 -6.73
C PHE A 18 -26.25 -22.52 -6.14
N ALA A 19 -26.87 -21.34 -6.23
CA ALA A 19 -28.24 -21.16 -5.80
C ALA A 19 -29.20 -22.04 -6.59
N HIS A 20 -29.05 -22.09 -7.92
CA HIS A 20 -29.88 -22.97 -8.74
C HIS A 20 -29.68 -24.43 -8.35
N VAL A 21 -28.43 -24.93 -8.34
CA VAL A 21 -28.13 -26.34 -8.07
C VAL A 21 -28.62 -26.77 -6.68
N LEU A 22 -28.33 -25.99 -5.63
CA LEU A 22 -28.72 -26.34 -4.25
C LEU A 22 -30.23 -26.45 -4.09
N PHE A 23 -30.98 -25.51 -4.68
CA PHE A 23 -32.42 -25.44 -4.49
C PHE A 23 -33.23 -26.25 -5.51
N THR A 24 -32.65 -26.68 -6.64
CA THR A 24 -33.32 -27.61 -7.56
C THR A 24 -32.96 -29.07 -7.33
N CYS A 25 -31.72 -29.36 -6.94
CA CYS A 25 -31.22 -30.74 -6.84
C CYS A 25 -31.20 -31.25 -5.39
N ASP A 26 -30.58 -30.50 -4.47
CA ASP A 26 -30.28 -31.00 -3.12
C ASP A 26 -31.41 -30.73 -2.12
N PHE A 27 -32.01 -29.53 -2.17
CA PHE A 27 -33.01 -29.07 -1.20
C PHE A 27 -34.24 -28.42 -1.85
N PRO A 28 -34.98 -29.15 -2.71
CA PRO A 28 -36.16 -28.60 -3.38
C PRO A 28 -37.27 -28.14 -2.43
N GLY A 29 -37.35 -28.72 -1.23
CA GLY A 29 -38.33 -28.33 -0.21
C GLY A 29 -38.02 -27.05 0.56
N LEU A 30 -36.82 -26.47 0.40
CA LEU A 30 -36.39 -25.23 1.06
C LEU A 30 -36.36 -24.03 0.11
N SER A 31 -36.64 -24.24 -1.18
CA SER A 31 -36.66 -23.18 -2.18
C SER A 31 -37.93 -22.35 -2.05
N GLU A 32 -37.76 -21.04 -1.97
CA GLU A 32 -38.89 -20.09 -1.95
C GLU A 32 -38.96 -19.38 -3.31
N THR A 33 -38.08 -18.40 -3.52
CA THR A 33 -37.97 -17.66 -4.77
C THR A 33 -36.51 -17.43 -5.10
N LEU A 34 -36.17 -17.42 -6.39
CA LEU A 34 -34.79 -17.23 -6.86
C LEU A 34 -34.06 -16.04 -6.20
N PRO A 35 -34.68 -14.85 -5.98
CA PRO A 35 -34.00 -13.73 -5.31
C PRO A 35 -33.66 -14.00 -3.85
N ILE A 36 -34.52 -14.72 -3.11
CA ILE A 36 -34.31 -15.07 -1.70
C ILE A 36 -33.23 -16.15 -1.60
N ASP A 37 -33.35 -17.17 -2.44
CA ASP A 37 -32.41 -18.28 -2.55
C ASP A 37 -31.00 -17.77 -2.89
N TYR A 38 -30.91 -16.88 -3.88
CA TYR A 38 -29.67 -16.18 -4.26
C TYR A 38 -29.12 -15.33 -3.12
N PHE A 39 -29.97 -14.60 -2.38
CA PHE A 39 -29.54 -13.76 -1.27
C PHE A 39 -28.82 -14.60 -0.21
N PHE A 40 -29.43 -15.70 0.26
CA PHE A 40 -28.80 -16.55 1.28
C PHE A 40 -27.54 -17.25 0.77
N VAL A 41 -27.56 -17.78 -0.45
CA VAL A 41 -26.39 -18.44 -1.04
C VAL A 41 -25.23 -17.46 -1.25
N SER A 42 -25.53 -16.22 -1.64
CA SER A 42 -24.51 -15.19 -1.80
C SER A 42 -23.85 -14.81 -0.47
N ILE A 43 -24.62 -14.75 0.64
CA ILE A 43 -24.05 -14.55 1.98
C ILE A 43 -23.17 -15.74 2.34
N PHE A 44 -23.67 -16.96 2.15
CA PHE A 44 -22.96 -18.18 2.51
C PHE A 44 -21.61 -18.31 1.78
N ILE A 45 -21.60 -18.14 0.45
CA ILE A 45 -20.37 -18.18 -0.35
C ILE A 45 -19.41 -17.06 0.05
N SER A 46 -19.92 -15.85 0.31
CA SER A 46 -19.07 -14.74 0.76
C SER A 46 -18.40 -15.04 2.11
N LYS A 47 -19.13 -15.65 3.04
CA LYS A 47 -18.58 -16.06 4.35
C LYS A 47 -17.58 -17.21 4.24
N ILE A 48 -17.79 -18.16 3.32
CA ILE A 48 -16.81 -19.21 3.05
C ILE A 48 -15.52 -18.62 2.47
N SER A 49 -15.63 -17.69 1.52
CA SER A 49 -14.45 -16.99 0.98
C SER A 49 -13.71 -16.24 2.07
N GLU A 50 -14.43 -15.48 2.92
CA GLU A 50 -13.84 -14.75 4.05
C GLU A 50 -13.14 -15.70 5.04
N LEU A 51 -13.76 -16.85 5.34
CA LEU A 51 -13.16 -17.88 6.20
C LEU A 51 -11.87 -18.44 5.57
N TRP A 52 -11.91 -18.74 4.28
CA TRP A 52 -10.76 -19.27 3.55
C TRP A 52 -9.59 -18.29 3.57
N ASP A 53 -9.84 -17.02 3.28
CA ASP A 53 -8.82 -15.97 3.29
C ASP A 53 -8.19 -15.80 4.69
N LYS A 54 -9.01 -15.89 5.75
CA LYS A 54 -8.53 -15.87 7.14
C LYS A 54 -7.70 -17.09 7.51
N LEU A 55 -8.10 -18.28 7.07
CA LEU A 55 -7.33 -19.51 7.27
C LEU A 55 -6.00 -19.46 6.53
N CYS A 56 -5.99 -18.97 5.28
CA CYS A 56 -4.78 -18.71 4.53
C CYS A 56 -3.88 -17.70 5.24
N PHE A 57 -4.43 -16.62 5.81
CA PHE A 57 -3.68 -15.65 6.59
C PHE A 57 -3.02 -16.29 7.83
N ILE A 58 -3.78 -17.03 8.64
CA ILE A 58 -3.25 -17.74 9.82
C ILE A 58 -2.15 -18.73 9.41
N TYR A 59 -2.41 -19.51 8.37
CA TYR A 59 -1.46 -20.48 7.85
C TYR A 59 -0.15 -19.81 7.43
N MET A 60 -0.28 -18.70 6.70
CA MET A 60 0.86 -17.94 6.21
C MET A 60 1.69 -17.34 7.34
N TYR A 61 1.00 -16.77 8.33
CA TYR A 61 1.62 -16.17 9.50
C TYR A 61 2.44 -17.16 10.33
N ILE A 62 1.95 -18.40 10.44
CA ILE A 62 2.61 -19.48 11.19
C ILE A 62 3.68 -20.18 10.33
N ALA A 63 3.61 -20.08 8.99
CA ALA A 63 4.48 -20.84 8.10
C ALA A 63 5.96 -20.47 8.28
N PRO A 64 6.87 -21.45 8.44
CA PRO A 64 8.28 -21.19 8.74
C PRO A 64 9.11 -20.70 7.55
N PHE A 65 8.50 -20.54 6.36
CA PHE A 65 9.20 -20.37 5.09
C PHE A 65 9.24 -18.93 4.58
N GLN A 66 8.59 -17.97 5.26
CA GLN A 66 8.46 -16.58 4.80
C GLN A 66 9.60 -15.63 5.19
N ALA A 67 10.46 -16.02 6.13
CA ALA A 67 11.66 -15.25 6.49
C ALA A 67 12.91 -16.07 6.18
N GLY A 68 13.98 -15.41 5.73
CA GLY A 68 15.27 -16.06 5.46
C GLY A 68 15.69 -16.92 6.64
N TRP A 69 15.69 -18.24 6.44
CA TRP A 69 16.24 -19.27 7.32
C TRP A 69 16.26 -18.92 8.83
N GLY A 70 15.17 -19.25 9.54
CA GLY A 70 15.28 -19.63 10.94
C GLY A 70 15.25 -18.49 11.97
N SER A 71 14.27 -17.59 11.90
CA SER A 71 13.86 -16.93 13.15
C SER A 71 13.23 -17.99 14.07
N ILE A 72 13.91 -18.30 15.17
CA ILE A 72 13.44 -19.21 16.25
C ILE A 72 11.99 -18.88 16.65
N PHE A 73 11.59 -17.63 16.49
CA PHE A 73 10.24 -17.14 16.73
C PHE A 73 9.15 -17.90 15.97
N HIS A 74 9.30 -18.15 14.66
CA HIS A 74 8.24 -18.83 13.88
C HIS A 74 8.14 -20.33 14.22
N ALA A 75 9.27 -20.98 14.52
CA ALA A 75 9.28 -22.36 14.99
C ALA A 75 8.60 -22.49 16.36
N VAL A 76 8.89 -21.57 17.28
CA VAL A 76 8.23 -21.49 18.60
C VAL A 76 6.75 -21.14 18.43
N ALA A 77 6.41 -20.25 17.51
CA ALA A 77 5.03 -19.88 17.22
C ALA A 77 4.23 -21.07 16.69
N GLN A 78 4.80 -21.87 15.80
CA GLN A 78 4.16 -23.06 15.27
C GLN A 78 3.92 -24.11 16.37
N LEU A 79 4.92 -24.40 17.20
CA LEU A 79 4.76 -25.30 18.34
C LEU A 79 3.73 -24.78 19.34
N GLY A 80 3.71 -23.45 19.58
CA GLY A 80 2.72 -22.78 20.39
C GLY A 80 1.30 -22.80 19.79
N SER A 81 1.15 -22.91 18.46
CA SER A 81 -0.16 -22.89 17.81
C SER A 81 -0.93 -24.19 17.98
N ILE A 82 -0.23 -25.32 18.07
CA ILE A 82 -0.80 -26.66 18.17
C ILE A 82 -1.74 -26.78 19.38
N PRO A 83 -1.33 -26.44 20.61
CA PRO A 83 -2.24 -26.52 21.77
C PRO A 83 -3.40 -25.52 21.68
N HIS A 84 -3.25 -24.44 20.92
CA HIS A 84 -4.26 -23.39 20.78
C HIS A 84 -5.09 -23.49 19.50
N PHE A 85 -4.92 -24.56 18.71
CA PHE A 85 -5.57 -24.72 17.41
C PHE A 85 -7.09 -24.59 17.49
N MET A 86 -7.72 -25.23 18.48
CA MET A 86 -9.19 -25.16 18.66
C MET A 86 -9.66 -23.74 18.99
N PHE A 87 -8.90 -23.00 19.78
CA PHE A 87 -9.21 -21.61 20.11
C PHE A 87 -9.02 -20.69 18.90
N ILE A 88 -7.97 -20.90 18.11
CA ILE A 88 -7.69 -20.13 16.89
C ILE A 88 -8.78 -20.40 15.85
N LEU A 89 -9.16 -21.66 15.64
CA LEU A 89 -10.23 -22.03 14.72
C LEU A 89 -11.59 -21.47 15.17
N GLY A 90 -11.90 -21.58 16.46
CA GLY A 90 -13.12 -21.02 17.04
C GLY A 90 -13.20 -19.49 16.88
N ASN A 91 -12.10 -18.78 17.16
CA ASN A 91 -12.01 -17.34 16.91
C ASN A 91 -12.11 -17.01 15.43
N CYS A 92 -11.50 -17.80 14.55
CA CYS A 92 -11.57 -17.59 13.11
C CYS A 92 -13.01 -17.68 12.59
N ILE A 93 -13.76 -18.69 13.04
CA ILE A 93 -15.18 -18.84 12.72
C ILE A 93 -15.99 -17.67 13.30
N PHE A 94 -15.80 -17.35 14.58
CA PHE A 94 -16.51 -16.25 15.25
C PHE A 94 -16.27 -14.90 14.56
N SER A 95 -15.02 -14.59 14.27
CA SER A 95 -14.58 -13.41 13.53
C SER A 95 -15.21 -13.35 12.14
N THR A 96 -15.34 -14.49 11.45
CA THR A 96 -16.01 -14.57 10.13
C THR A 96 -17.50 -14.31 10.21
N ILE A 97 -18.18 -14.79 11.26
CA ILE A 97 -19.61 -14.51 11.46
C ILE A 97 -19.84 -13.00 11.57
N ILE A 98 -19.03 -12.30 12.37
CA ILE A 98 -19.17 -10.85 12.59
C ILE A 98 -18.49 -9.98 11.54
N SER A 99 -17.81 -10.58 10.53
CA SER A 99 -16.99 -9.87 9.54
C SER A 99 -15.95 -8.93 10.14
N ALA A 100 -15.37 -9.32 11.28
CA ALA A 100 -14.25 -8.60 11.89
C ALA A 100 -12.92 -9.17 11.39
N PRO A 101 -11.85 -8.38 11.28
CA PRO A 101 -10.52 -8.89 10.99
C PRO A 101 -9.93 -9.64 12.20
N LEU A 102 -9.02 -10.57 11.92
CA LEU A 102 -8.20 -11.26 12.92
C LEU A 102 -6.87 -10.53 13.04
N GLU A 103 -6.45 -10.25 14.27
CA GLU A 103 -5.15 -9.63 14.52
C GLU A 103 -4.28 -10.53 15.40
N PRO A 104 -3.01 -10.75 15.03
CA PRO A 104 -2.07 -11.45 15.90
C PRO A 104 -1.75 -10.56 17.10
N PHE A 105 -2.02 -11.05 18.30
CA PHE A 105 -1.79 -10.29 19.53
C PHE A 105 -0.30 -10.16 19.80
N VAL A 106 0.25 -8.94 19.73
CA VAL A 106 1.68 -8.66 20.05
C VAL A 106 2.63 -9.58 19.26
N ALA A 107 2.33 -9.77 17.97
CA ALA A 107 3.03 -10.70 17.09
C ALA A 107 3.02 -12.18 17.54
N SER A 108 2.20 -12.57 18.52
CA SER A 108 2.13 -13.94 19.02
C SER A 108 1.28 -14.87 18.15
N VAL A 109 1.17 -16.12 18.61
CA VAL A 109 0.33 -17.18 18.04
C VAL A 109 -1.16 -17.02 18.35
N PHE A 110 -1.49 -16.12 19.29
CA PHE A 110 -2.86 -15.86 19.66
C PHE A 110 -3.47 -14.85 18.70
N PHE A 111 -4.50 -15.28 18.00
CA PHE A 111 -5.33 -14.40 17.18
C PHE A 111 -6.51 -13.92 18.00
N ILE A 112 -6.68 -12.60 18.06
CA ILE A 112 -7.83 -11.97 18.71
C ILE A 112 -8.72 -11.40 17.61
N THR A 113 -10.03 -11.53 17.83
CA THR A 113 -11.01 -10.89 16.96
C THR A 113 -11.02 -9.40 17.24
N SER A 114 -10.68 -8.60 16.21
CA SER A 114 -10.67 -7.15 16.31
C SER A 114 -12.09 -6.56 16.17
N TYR A 115 -12.21 -5.24 16.18
CA TYR A 115 -13.45 -4.56 15.82
C TYR A 115 -13.67 -4.61 14.31
N ALA A 116 -14.93 -4.73 13.88
CA ALA A 116 -15.28 -4.65 12.46
C ALA A 116 -14.89 -3.27 11.91
N ARG A 117 -14.08 -3.26 10.84
CA ARG A 117 -13.59 -2.03 10.19
C ARG A 117 -14.31 -1.80 8.87
N PRO A 118 -14.65 -0.54 8.53
CA PRO A 118 -15.13 -0.21 7.20
C PRO A 118 -14.02 -0.45 6.17
N ILE A 119 -14.41 -0.73 4.92
CA ILE A 119 -13.48 -0.89 3.79
C ILE A 119 -12.57 0.35 3.70
N ARG A 120 -13.14 1.55 3.82
CA ARG A 120 -12.34 2.78 3.95
C ARG A 120 -11.78 2.91 5.37
N PHE A 121 -10.62 2.31 5.62
CA PHE A 121 -10.04 2.30 6.98
C PHE A 121 -9.03 3.42 7.26
N TRP A 122 -8.42 4.05 6.25
CA TRP A 122 -7.59 5.24 6.49
C TRP A 122 -8.47 6.47 6.68
N GLU A 123 -8.68 6.82 7.95
CA GLU A 123 -9.48 7.97 8.37
C GLU A 123 -8.67 9.28 8.31
N ALA A 124 -7.37 9.22 8.64
CA ALA A 124 -6.47 10.36 8.53
C ALA A 124 -6.02 10.56 7.08
N THR A 125 -6.71 11.44 6.36
CA THR A 125 -6.15 12.01 5.13
C THR A 125 -5.05 12.98 5.52
N GLN A 126 -3.80 12.50 5.56
CA GLN A 126 -2.66 13.40 5.54
C GLN A 126 -2.66 14.10 4.19
N LYS A 127 -3.28 15.28 4.14
CA LYS A 127 -3.18 16.16 2.97
C LYS A 127 -1.73 16.62 2.94
N ILE A 128 -1.02 16.17 1.92
CA ILE A 128 0.34 16.63 1.71
C ILE A 128 0.22 18.08 1.24
N HIS A 129 0.52 19.01 2.14
CA HIS A 129 0.46 20.42 1.81
C HIS A 129 1.70 20.80 1.04
N ARG A 130 1.52 21.19 -0.22
CA ARG A 130 2.59 21.77 -1.01
C ARG A 130 3.06 23.06 -0.34
N ILE A 131 4.37 23.14 -0.11
CA ILE A 131 5.03 24.35 0.35
C ILE A 131 5.21 25.23 -0.89
N GLU A 132 4.36 26.24 -1.03
CA GLU A 132 4.45 27.26 -2.07
C GLU A 132 4.90 28.59 -1.44
N SER A 133 5.57 29.44 -2.24
CA SER A 133 5.97 30.78 -1.81
C SER A 133 4.77 31.70 -1.55
N THR A 134 3.58 31.34 -2.05
CA THR A 134 2.33 32.07 -1.86
C THR A 134 1.62 31.69 -0.56
N THR A 135 1.83 30.47 -0.06
CA THR A 135 1.11 29.92 1.11
C THR A 135 1.95 29.91 2.37
N THR A 136 3.26 30.07 2.25
CA THR A 136 4.18 30.13 3.39
C THR A 136 4.45 31.55 3.84
N PRO A 137 4.46 31.84 5.16
CA PRO A 137 4.77 33.18 5.65
C PRO A 137 6.20 33.58 5.26
N LEU A 138 6.41 34.85 4.90
CA LEU A 138 7.72 35.37 4.48
C LEU A 138 8.83 35.04 5.50
N MET A 139 8.51 35.05 6.79
CA MET A 139 9.43 34.68 7.87
C MET A 139 9.92 33.22 7.78
N SER A 140 9.08 32.27 7.34
CA SER A 140 9.52 30.88 7.15
C SER A 140 10.35 30.72 5.88
N GLN A 141 10.11 31.53 4.86
CA GLN A 141 10.95 31.55 3.65
C GLN A 141 12.35 32.10 3.96
N LEU A 142 12.44 33.14 4.79
CA LEU A 142 13.70 33.76 5.21
C LEU A 142 14.54 32.88 6.13
N ARG A 143 13.92 31.98 6.92
CA ARG A 143 14.64 31.02 7.79
C ARG A 143 15.32 29.89 7.01
N GLY A 144 15.07 29.78 5.71
CA GLY A 144 15.53 28.66 4.90
C GLY A 144 14.65 27.42 5.12
N VAL A 145 14.57 26.60 4.08
CA VAL A 145 13.81 25.34 4.08
C VAL A 145 14.80 24.20 4.30
N SER A 146 14.54 23.30 5.25
CA SER A 146 15.43 22.17 5.49
C SER A 146 15.43 21.21 4.30
N PHE A 147 16.50 20.43 4.13
CA PHE A 147 16.55 19.40 3.08
C PHE A 147 15.36 18.42 3.18
N GLU A 148 15.01 18.00 4.39
CA GLU A 148 13.84 17.15 4.66
C GLU A 148 12.53 17.78 4.20
N GLN A 149 12.34 19.09 4.42
CA GLN A 149 11.14 19.81 3.97
C GLN A 149 11.09 19.94 2.45
N VAL A 150 12.24 20.11 1.79
CA VAL A 150 12.32 20.11 0.32
C VAL A 150 11.92 18.74 -0.22
N THR A 151 12.51 17.65 0.30
CA THR A 151 12.17 16.28 -0.11
C THR A 151 10.70 15.93 0.15
N ALA A 152 10.15 16.32 1.30
CA ALA A 152 8.73 16.11 1.61
C ALA A 152 7.81 16.87 0.64
N ASN A 153 8.17 18.11 0.27
CA ASN A 153 7.42 18.91 -0.71
C ASN A 153 7.51 18.33 -2.14
N LEU A 154 8.67 17.78 -2.49
CA LEU A 154 8.90 17.10 -3.76
C LEU A 154 8.02 15.84 -3.87
N ASN A 155 8.00 15.01 -2.83
CA ASN A 155 7.13 13.84 -2.76
C ASN A 155 5.65 14.25 -2.78
N ALA A 156 5.28 15.37 -2.13
CA ALA A 156 3.94 15.94 -2.21
C ALA A 156 3.47 16.19 -3.64
N ILE A 157 4.31 16.87 -4.43
CA ILE A 157 4.00 17.24 -5.82
C ILE A 157 3.89 15.97 -6.68
N PHE A 158 4.81 15.02 -6.50
CA PHE A 158 4.77 13.74 -7.20
C PHE A 158 3.44 13.01 -6.94
N TYR A 159 3.06 12.85 -5.67
CA TYR A 159 1.82 12.16 -5.30
C TYR A 159 0.56 12.88 -5.73
N GLU A 160 0.57 14.21 -5.71
CA GLU A 160 -0.54 14.99 -6.22
C GLU A 160 -0.74 14.75 -7.72
N HIS A 161 0.35 14.75 -8.51
CA HIS A 161 0.27 14.46 -9.93
C HIS A 161 -0.18 13.03 -10.22
N LEU A 162 0.40 12.07 -9.49
CA LEU A 162 0.04 10.66 -9.57
C LEU A 162 -1.44 10.42 -9.24
N ALA A 163 -1.94 11.04 -8.17
CA ALA A 163 -3.34 10.96 -7.78
C ALA A 163 -4.27 11.48 -8.88
N ARG A 164 -3.95 12.63 -9.49
CA ARG A 164 -4.74 13.20 -10.59
C ARG A 164 -4.71 12.31 -11.84
N SER A 165 -3.56 11.76 -12.18
CA SER A 165 -3.39 10.86 -13.32
C SER A 165 -4.24 9.60 -13.15
N LEU A 166 -4.19 8.98 -11.96
CA LEU A 166 -5.04 7.84 -11.61
C LEU A 166 -6.53 8.21 -11.62
N GLN A 167 -6.92 9.36 -11.08
CA GLN A 167 -8.31 9.83 -11.12
C GLN A 167 -8.88 9.94 -12.54
N GLN A 168 -8.05 10.30 -13.52
CA GLN A 168 -8.47 10.46 -14.91
C GLN A 168 -8.49 9.13 -15.69
N ARG A 169 -7.56 8.21 -15.39
CA ARG A 169 -7.32 7.03 -16.24
C ARG A 169 -7.77 5.70 -15.63
N LEU A 170 -7.72 5.56 -14.31
CA LEU A 170 -7.89 4.28 -13.61
C LEU A 170 -9.17 3.54 -14.02
N ALA A 171 -10.30 4.25 -14.09
CA ALA A 171 -11.58 3.67 -14.49
C ALA A 171 -11.57 3.13 -15.93
N GLY A 172 -10.96 3.86 -16.86
CA GLY A 172 -10.79 3.43 -18.25
C GLY A 172 -9.81 2.26 -18.36
N ASP A 173 -8.69 2.31 -17.66
CA ASP A 173 -7.68 1.26 -17.68
C ASP A 173 -8.19 -0.06 -17.12
N ILE A 174 -9.02 -0.02 -16.06
CA ILE A 174 -9.67 -1.21 -15.51
C ILE A 174 -10.72 -1.76 -16.49
N ALA A 175 -11.52 -0.90 -17.12
CA ALA A 175 -12.48 -1.33 -18.14
C ALA A 175 -11.78 -1.98 -19.36
N LEU A 176 -10.57 -1.54 -19.69
CA LEU A 176 -9.73 -2.10 -20.75
C LEU A 176 -8.89 -3.31 -20.30
N GLY A 177 -8.97 -3.71 -19.02
CA GLY A 177 -8.21 -4.85 -18.48
C GLY A 177 -6.71 -4.62 -18.32
N ARG A 178 -6.26 -3.35 -18.26
CA ARG A 178 -4.83 -2.97 -18.20
C ARG A 178 -4.24 -2.94 -16.78
N TRP A 179 -5.06 -2.70 -15.76
CA TRP A 179 -4.63 -2.51 -14.38
C TRP A 179 -4.27 -3.82 -13.65
N SER A 180 -4.99 -4.87 -13.98
CA SER A 180 -4.77 -6.22 -13.46
C SER A 180 -5.46 -7.16 -14.43
N GLY A 181 -4.79 -8.19 -14.95
CA GLY A 181 -5.39 -9.17 -15.87
C GLY A 181 -6.54 -10.00 -15.29
N GLY A 182 -7.08 -9.63 -14.12
CA GLY A 182 -8.16 -10.27 -13.40
C GLY A 182 -9.28 -9.28 -13.00
N THR A 183 -10.32 -9.81 -12.36
CA THR A 183 -11.49 -9.01 -11.96
C THR A 183 -11.22 -8.28 -10.65
N LEU A 184 -11.23 -6.94 -10.71
CA LEU A 184 -10.98 -6.07 -9.57
C LEU A 184 -12.23 -5.97 -8.67
N GLN A 185 -12.03 -6.13 -7.37
CA GLN A 185 -13.09 -6.10 -6.35
C GLN A 185 -12.95 -4.90 -5.42
N HIS A 186 -14.02 -4.64 -4.65
CA HIS A 186 -14.00 -3.66 -3.57
C HIS A 186 -13.16 -4.20 -2.41
N GLY A 187 -12.30 -3.36 -1.84
CA GLY A 187 -11.38 -3.75 -0.77
C GLY A 187 -10.04 -4.32 -1.27
N ASP A 188 -9.84 -4.45 -2.58
CA ASP A 188 -8.56 -4.93 -3.13
C ASP A 188 -7.46 -3.89 -2.91
N VAL A 189 -6.31 -4.39 -2.48
CA VAL A 189 -5.11 -3.59 -2.19
C VAL A 189 -4.01 -3.98 -3.17
N PHE A 190 -3.51 -2.99 -3.91
CA PHE A 190 -2.40 -3.15 -4.86
C PHE A 190 -1.18 -2.42 -4.33
N ILE A 191 -0.03 -3.07 -4.40
CA ILE A 191 1.27 -2.44 -4.16
C ILE A 191 1.91 -2.23 -5.53
N LEU A 192 2.11 -0.96 -5.88
CA LEU A 192 2.80 -0.57 -7.10
C LEU A 192 4.24 -0.23 -6.74
N ALA A 193 5.16 -0.93 -7.39
CA ALA A 193 6.58 -0.77 -7.19
C ALA A 193 7.23 -0.24 -8.48
N SER A 194 8.00 0.83 -8.33
CA SER A 194 8.93 1.39 -9.32
C SER A 194 10.32 1.38 -8.70
N ASP A 195 11.37 1.56 -9.52
CA ASP A 195 12.78 1.48 -9.09
C ASP A 195 13.13 2.36 -7.88
N GLU A 196 12.47 3.50 -7.71
CA GLU A 196 12.74 4.47 -6.65
C GLU A 196 11.58 4.66 -5.67
N LEU A 197 10.37 4.20 -6.02
CA LEU A 197 9.14 4.57 -5.32
C LEU A 197 8.19 3.37 -5.22
N HIS A 198 7.67 3.16 -4.01
CA HIS A 198 6.62 2.18 -3.76
C HIS A 198 5.41 2.87 -3.15
N PHE A 199 4.24 2.56 -3.67
CA PHE A 199 3.00 3.11 -3.14
C PHE A 199 1.89 2.08 -3.18
N LEU A 200 0.97 2.23 -2.23
CA LEU A 200 -0.19 1.38 -2.08
C LEU A 200 -1.40 2.08 -2.67
N VAL A 201 -2.16 1.37 -3.51
CA VAL A 201 -3.48 1.78 -4.01
C VAL A 201 -4.54 0.82 -3.48
N HIS A 202 -5.46 1.33 -2.67
CA HIS A 202 -6.58 0.60 -2.11
C HIS A 202 -7.88 1.01 -2.81
N ILE A 203 -8.57 0.03 -3.37
CA ILE A 203 -9.85 0.23 -4.03
C ILE A 203 -10.97 0.19 -2.99
N ILE A 204 -11.71 1.29 -2.85
CA ILE A 204 -12.83 1.37 -1.91
C ILE A 204 -14.12 0.91 -2.58
N GLU A 205 -14.46 1.50 -3.73
CA GLU A 205 -15.68 1.20 -4.46
C GLU A 205 -15.43 1.10 -5.96
N VAL A 206 -16.14 0.16 -6.59
CA VAL A 206 -16.07 -0.13 -8.03
C VAL A 206 -17.49 -0.33 -8.51
N GLY A 207 -17.90 0.41 -9.54
CA GLY A 207 -19.19 0.19 -10.17
C GLY A 207 -19.50 1.19 -11.27
N ASN A 208 -20.15 0.72 -12.34
CA ASN A 208 -20.68 1.55 -13.44
C ASN A 208 -19.67 2.59 -13.99
N GLY A 209 -18.42 2.19 -14.18
CA GLY A 209 -17.35 3.08 -14.68
C GLY A 209 -16.86 4.13 -13.66
N LEU A 210 -17.35 4.10 -12.42
CA LEU A 210 -16.84 4.88 -11.30
C LEU A 210 -15.97 4.01 -10.42
N ILE A 211 -14.81 4.54 -10.04
CA ILE A 211 -13.88 3.90 -9.12
C ILE A 211 -13.46 4.93 -8.07
N THR A 212 -13.55 4.53 -6.81
CA THR A 212 -13.01 5.32 -5.70
C THR A 212 -11.86 4.54 -5.08
N PHE A 213 -10.74 5.23 -4.87
CA PHE A 213 -9.53 4.64 -4.35
C PHE A 213 -8.88 5.56 -3.32
N GLN A 214 -8.09 4.95 -2.44
CA GLN A 214 -7.15 5.62 -1.56
C GLN A 214 -5.74 5.23 -1.96
N MET A 215 -4.83 6.19 -1.90
CA MET A 215 -3.42 5.94 -2.17
C MET A 215 -2.54 6.39 -1.00
N ARG A 216 -1.47 5.65 -0.74
CA ARG A 216 -0.49 5.94 0.30
C ARG A 216 0.91 5.65 -0.23
N GLY A 217 1.79 6.65 -0.18
CA GLY A 217 3.23 6.46 -0.43
C GLY A 217 3.91 5.73 0.72
N LEU A 218 4.84 4.83 0.42
CA LEU A 218 5.60 4.06 1.40
C LEU A 218 6.97 4.68 1.73
N GLU A 219 7.42 5.65 0.96
CA GLU A 219 8.70 6.35 1.06
C GLU A 219 8.69 7.59 1.96
N PHE A 220 7.51 8.03 2.43
CA PHE A 220 7.46 9.09 3.43
C PHE A 220 8.19 8.61 4.68
N ALA A 221 9.19 9.38 5.12
CA ALA A 221 10.03 9.12 6.29
C ALA A 221 9.21 8.51 7.44
N GLY A 222 9.23 7.18 7.49
CA GLY A 222 8.44 6.39 8.40
C GLY A 222 9.29 5.92 9.56
N THR A 223 8.65 5.18 10.46
CA THR A 223 9.35 4.39 11.48
C THR A 223 10.23 3.32 10.83
N TYR A 224 11.23 2.80 11.54
CA TYR A 224 12.10 1.70 11.09
C TYR A 224 11.32 0.51 10.48
N CYS A 225 10.12 0.22 10.99
CA CYS A 225 9.23 -0.81 10.43
C CYS A 225 8.73 -0.52 9.01
N HIS A 226 8.51 0.76 8.64
CA HIS A 226 8.14 1.15 7.27
C HIS A 226 9.30 0.95 6.31
N GLU A 227 10.52 1.30 6.72
CA GLU A 227 11.72 1.10 5.91
C GLU A 227 12.00 -0.39 5.69
N GLN A 228 11.80 -1.21 6.71
CA GLN A 228 11.92 -2.67 6.60
C GLN A 228 10.86 -3.28 5.66
N GLU A 229 9.62 -2.80 5.72
CA GLU A 229 8.53 -3.23 4.81
C GLU A 229 8.85 -2.85 3.35
N SER A 230 9.33 -1.62 3.12
CA SER A 230 9.76 -1.17 1.79
C SER A 230 10.96 -1.97 1.26
N ASN A 231 11.95 -2.26 2.11
CA ASN A 231 13.12 -3.04 1.72
C ASN A 231 12.75 -4.51 1.39
N GLY A 232 11.79 -5.09 2.11
CA GLY A 232 11.28 -6.43 1.81
C GLY A 232 10.62 -6.54 0.42
N LEU A 233 10.00 -5.47 -0.08
CA LEU A 233 9.44 -5.43 -1.44
C LEU A 233 10.53 -5.42 -2.53
N ASN A 234 11.66 -4.76 -2.28
CA ASN A 234 12.81 -4.75 -3.19
C ASN A 234 13.54 -6.09 -3.23
N GLU A 235 13.65 -6.78 -2.09
CA GLU A 235 14.25 -8.11 -2.02
C GLU A 235 13.40 -9.19 -2.72
N ALA A 236 12.07 -9.05 -2.76
CA ALA A 236 11.19 -9.97 -3.48
C ALA A 236 11.47 -10.02 -4.99
N HIS A 237 12.07 -8.97 -5.57
CA HIS A 237 12.50 -8.98 -6.97
C HIS A 237 13.76 -9.84 -7.23
N GLN A 238 14.49 -10.23 -6.17
CA GLN A 238 15.71 -11.04 -6.26
C GLN A 238 15.48 -12.55 -6.02
N LEU A 239 14.27 -13.05 -6.32
CA LEU A 239 13.86 -14.44 -6.08
C LEU A 239 14.38 -15.46 -7.11
N ASP A 240 15.56 -15.24 -7.69
CA ASP A 240 16.25 -16.25 -8.52
C ASP A 240 17.24 -17.12 -7.71
N ARG A 241 17.05 -17.20 -6.38
CA ARG A 241 17.78 -18.17 -5.54
C ARG A 241 16.96 -19.45 -5.39
N GLY A 242 17.21 -20.40 -6.30
CA GLY A 242 16.62 -21.73 -6.31
C GLY A 242 16.81 -22.48 -5.00
N PHE A 243 15.76 -23.21 -4.58
CA PHE A 243 15.76 -24.12 -3.42
C PHE A 243 16.37 -25.50 -3.75
N CYS A 244 16.85 -25.72 -4.98
CA CYS A 244 17.47 -26.96 -5.42
C CYS A 244 18.43 -26.70 -6.59
N CYS A 245 19.57 -27.40 -6.64
CA CYS A 245 20.66 -27.22 -7.62
C CYS A 245 20.32 -27.66 -9.06
N CYS A 246 19.05 -27.85 -9.39
CA CYS A 246 18.61 -28.30 -10.71
C CYS A 246 18.00 -27.12 -11.48
N THR A 247 18.79 -26.49 -12.35
CA THR A 247 18.33 -25.46 -13.29
C THR A 247 17.53 -26.13 -14.40
N VAL A 248 16.21 -26.19 -14.27
CA VAL A 248 15.32 -26.55 -15.38
C VAL A 248 15.03 -25.27 -16.15
N ASN A 249 15.49 -25.20 -17.40
CA ASN A 249 15.21 -24.07 -18.28
C ASN A 249 13.73 -24.08 -18.66
N TYR A 250 12.96 -23.17 -18.06
CA TYR A 250 11.58 -22.93 -18.45
C TYR A 250 11.54 -21.86 -19.55
N PRO A 251 10.61 -21.96 -20.52
CA PRO A 251 10.38 -20.88 -21.47
C PRO A 251 9.96 -19.60 -20.73
N SER A 252 10.37 -18.44 -21.27
CA SER A 252 10.32 -17.11 -20.65
C SER A 252 8.93 -16.62 -20.22
N GLU A 253 7.86 -17.31 -20.60
CA GLU A 253 6.48 -16.97 -20.25
C GLU A 253 5.88 -17.84 -19.14
N THR A 254 6.65 -18.81 -18.61
CA THR A 254 6.17 -19.72 -17.57
C THR A 254 6.97 -19.56 -16.29
N LEU A 255 6.26 -19.31 -15.18
CA LEU A 255 6.84 -19.33 -13.85
C LEU A 255 7.40 -20.74 -13.56
N SER A 256 8.61 -20.81 -13.01
CA SER A 256 9.17 -22.08 -12.54
C SER A 256 8.23 -22.70 -11.50
N VAL A 257 8.22 -24.04 -11.38
CA VAL A 257 7.37 -24.72 -10.37
C VAL A 257 7.67 -24.21 -8.96
N ASN A 258 8.92 -23.86 -8.67
CA ASN A 258 9.33 -23.27 -7.41
C ASN A 258 8.79 -21.85 -7.23
N ALA A 259 8.81 -21.02 -8.27
CA ALA A 259 8.21 -19.68 -8.23
C ALA A 259 6.68 -19.76 -8.09
N ALA A 260 6.01 -20.67 -8.82
CA ALA A 260 4.57 -20.87 -8.73
C ALA A 260 4.13 -21.38 -7.34
N LEU A 261 4.85 -22.34 -6.76
CA LEU A 261 4.58 -22.84 -5.40
C LEU A 261 4.88 -21.77 -4.34
N ARG A 262 5.93 -20.97 -4.50
CA ARG A 262 6.25 -19.87 -3.57
C ARG A 262 5.26 -18.72 -3.67
N LEU A 263 4.83 -18.34 -4.86
CA LEU A 263 3.77 -17.34 -5.08
C LEU A 263 2.44 -17.77 -4.47
N ARG A 264 2.13 -19.07 -4.55
CA ARG A 264 0.93 -19.65 -3.91
C ARG A 264 1.07 -19.77 -2.39
N TRP A 265 2.31 -19.68 -1.89
CA TRP A 265 2.66 -19.63 -0.47
C TRP A 265 2.98 -18.20 -0.01
N LEU A 266 2.52 -17.17 -0.70
CA LEU A 266 2.51 -15.81 -0.19
C LEU A 266 1.05 -15.38 -0.11
N ALA A 267 0.67 -14.65 0.95
CA ALA A 267 -0.68 -14.07 1.03
C ALA A 267 -0.89 -13.04 -0.10
N TRP A 268 0.21 -12.55 -0.66
CA TRP A 268 0.25 -11.68 -1.82
C TRP A 268 0.21 -12.48 -3.11
N GLN A 269 -0.85 -12.27 -3.90
CA GLN A 269 -0.85 -12.68 -5.29
C GLN A 269 0.04 -11.73 -6.09
N PHE A 270 1.15 -12.23 -6.62
CA PHE A 270 1.97 -11.42 -7.54
C PHE A 270 1.24 -11.23 -8.86
N VAL A 271 0.83 -9.99 -9.12
CA VAL A 271 0.23 -9.58 -10.39
C VAL A 271 1.31 -8.83 -11.18
N HIS A 272 1.99 -9.53 -12.07
CA HIS A 272 3.04 -8.96 -12.92
C HIS A 272 2.44 -8.36 -14.20
N THR A 273 1.65 -7.30 -14.06
CA THR A 273 1.18 -6.53 -15.22
C THR A 273 1.93 -5.19 -15.24
N PRO A 274 2.80 -4.94 -16.23
CA PRO A 274 3.47 -3.66 -16.35
C PRO A 274 2.43 -2.57 -16.58
N TYR A 275 2.23 -1.73 -15.56
CA TYR A 275 1.26 -0.64 -15.61
C TYR A 275 2.02 0.67 -15.76
N THR A 276 1.78 1.36 -16.87
CA THR A 276 2.46 2.62 -17.20
C THR A 276 1.58 3.79 -16.79
N ILE A 277 2.09 4.59 -15.86
CA ILE A 277 1.44 5.82 -15.41
C ILE A 277 2.30 6.99 -15.86
N GLU A 278 1.65 8.06 -16.30
CA GLU A 278 2.33 9.34 -16.47
C GLU A 278 2.76 9.85 -15.10
N GLY A 279 4.05 9.64 -14.81
CA GLY A 279 4.73 10.17 -13.65
C GLY A 279 5.33 11.55 -13.93
N TYR A 280 5.53 12.30 -12.87
CA TYR A 280 6.29 13.55 -12.90
C TYR A 280 7.75 13.25 -12.57
N GLN A 281 8.67 13.42 -13.54
CA GLN A 281 10.11 13.30 -13.29
C GLN A 281 10.67 14.61 -12.74
N LEU A 282 11.34 14.54 -11.59
CA LEU A 282 11.83 15.70 -10.83
C LEU A 282 13.12 16.34 -11.36
N ILE A 283 13.64 15.86 -12.49
CA ILE A 283 14.96 16.24 -13.00
C ILE A 283 15.02 17.74 -13.37
N ASP A 284 13.86 18.40 -13.53
CA ASP A 284 13.78 19.80 -13.97
C ASP A 284 13.69 20.86 -12.84
N HIS A 285 13.73 20.47 -11.55
CA HIS A 285 13.60 21.42 -10.42
C HIS A 285 14.86 21.62 -9.55
N SER A 286 16.05 21.29 -10.07
CA SER A 286 17.35 21.69 -9.48
C SER A 286 17.55 23.22 -9.36
N ALA A 287 16.68 24.01 -9.99
CA ALA A 287 16.67 25.47 -9.86
C ALA A 287 16.41 25.94 -8.42
N ALA A 288 15.63 25.21 -7.59
CA ALA A 288 15.36 25.63 -6.21
C ALA A 288 16.59 25.49 -5.31
N THR A 289 17.36 24.42 -5.47
CA THR A 289 18.64 24.19 -4.77
C THR A 289 19.73 25.16 -5.28
N SER A 290 19.70 25.51 -6.57
CA SER A 290 20.52 26.58 -7.17
C SER A 290 20.15 27.97 -6.64
N LEU A 291 18.86 28.25 -6.45
CA LEU A 291 18.37 29.51 -5.89
C LEU A 291 18.73 29.66 -4.41
N GLN A 292 18.72 28.59 -3.61
CA GLN A 292 19.22 28.61 -2.22
C GLN A 292 20.70 29.01 -2.14
N LEU A 293 21.55 28.50 -3.04
CA LEU A 293 22.95 28.95 -3.16
C LEU A 293 23.05 30.44 -3.53
N THR A 294 22.10 30.94 -4.32
CA THR A 294 22.07 32.34 -4.77
C THR A 294 21.62 33.27 -3.64
N ASP A 295 20.67 32.86 -2.80
CA ASP A 295 20.19 33.64 -1.67
C ASP A 295 21.15 33.60 -0.47
N LEU A 296 21.89 32.50 -0.26
CA LEU A 296 22.98 32.45 0.72
C LEU A 296 24.09 33.46 0.36
N ARG A 297 24.43 33.57 -0.94
CA ARG A 297 25.41 34.57 -1.42
C ARG A 297 24.96 35.99 -1.14
N LYS A 298 23.67 36.31 -1.33
CA LYS A 298 23.11 37.64 -1.02
C LYS A 298 23.13 37.94 0.47
N LEU A 299 22.80 36.96 1.32
CA LEU A 299 22.85 37.11 2.78
C LEU A 299 24.28 37.34 3.27
N VAL A 300 25.26 36.59 2.77
CA VAL A 300 26.69 36.79 3.08
C VAL A 300 27.14 38.18 2.64
N LEU A 301 26.74 38.64 1.45
CA LEU A 301 27.04 39.99 0.97
C LEU A 301 26.42 41.07 1.87
N ALA A 302 25.17 40.91 2.28
CA ALA A 302 24.50 41.84 3.18
C ALA A 302 25.17 41.90 4.55
N LEU A 303 25.51 40.75 5.14
CA LEU A 303 26.24 40.67 6.41
C LEU A 303 27.65 41.25 6.29
N PHE A 304 28.33 41.04 5.16
CA PHE A 304 29.65 41.63 4.90
C PHE A 304 29.58 43.17 4.78
N ILE A 305 28.57 43.70 4.09
CA ILE A 305 28.32 45.14 3.99
C ILE A 305 28.00 45.72 5.38
N GLN A 306 27.17 45.05 6.18
CA GLN A 306 26.86 45.48 7.54
C GLN A 306 28.08 45.45 8.46
N ALA A 307 28.90 44.40 8.39
CA ALA A 307 30.13 44.28 9.17
C ALA A 307 31.18 45.34 8.76
N SER A 308 31.32 45.63 7.47
CA SER A 308 32.23 46.67 6.98
C SER A 308 31.75 48.07 7.35
N LEU A 309 30.46 48.37 7.25
CA LEU A 309 29.89 49.64 7.74
C LEU A 309 30.06 49.79 9.25
N PHE A 310 29.80 48.74 10.04
CA PHE A 310 30.02 48.75 11.48
C PHE A 310 31.50 48.99 11.83
N ALA A 311 32.42 48.31 11.14
CA ALA A 311 33.85 48.51 11.31
C ALA A 311 34.28 49.95 10.97
N VAL A 312 33.78 50.54 9.89
CA VAL A 312 34.08 51.93 9.52
C VAL A 312 33.54 52.90 10.57
N VAL A 313 32.27 52.78 10.97
CA VAL A 313 31.66 53.71 11.95
C VAL A 313 32.32 53.62 13.33
N HIS A 314 32.74 52.43 13.76
CA HIS A 314 33.38 52.24 15.08
C HIS A 314 34.91 52.31 15.09
N CYS A 315 35.61 52.21 13.94
CA CYS A 315 37.06 52.45 13.85
C CYS A 315 37.43 53.89 13.47
N VAL A 316 36.53 54.68 12.87
CA VAL A 316 36.77 56.12 12.62
C VAL A 316 37.11 56.93 13.89
N PRO A 317 36.53 56.69 15.09
CA PRO A 317 36.97 57.42 16.28
C PRO A 317 38.40 57.07 16.76
N LEU A 318 39.09 56.10 16.15
CA LEU A 318 40.49 55.77 16.48
C LEU A 318 41.52 56.50 15.61
N ILE A 319 41.09 57.10 14.49
CA ILE A 319 41.99 57.83 13.57
C ILE A 319 42.12 59.31 13.98
N GLU A 320 41.14 59.89 14.68
CA GLU A 320 41.26 61.26 15.24
C GLU A 320 42.20 61.37 16.46
N TYR A 321 42.67 60.25 17.02
CA TYR A 321 43.66 60.24 18.11
C TYR A 321 45.11 59.96 17.65
N LEU A 322 45.34 59.77 16.35
CA LEU A 322 46.64 59.40 15.78
C LEU A 322 47.17 60.39 14.72
N LEU A 323 46.54 61.56 14.57
CA LEU A 323 46.98 62.70 13.77
C LEU A 323 47.20 63.92 14.67
#